data_AF-A0A969KED3-F1
#
_entry.id   AF-A0A969KED3-F1
#
_cell.length_a   1.000
_cell.length_b   1.000
_cell.length_c   1.000
_cell.angle_alpha   90.00
_cell.angle_beta   90.00
_cell.angle_gamma   90.00
#
_symmetry.space_group_name_H-M   'P 1'
#
loop_
_entity.id
_entity.type
_entity.pdbx_description
1 polymer ?
#
loop_
_entity_poly.entity_id
_entity_poly.type
_entity_poly.pdbx_seq_one_letter_code
_entity_poly.pdbx_strand_id
1 'polypeptide(L)'
;MVNNLGYKKPYAPDNLLANIQKNPPPALILTPYKSTIQIGEIMAIAWEKYRQSSSKKLLFAFIPIRDTPDLYEKDIEALLAITNLENLQLWTINFFDTLTIEGCEFSRRNSERGYYSEIYKCTSQA
;
A
#
# COMPACT_ATOMS: atom_id res chain seq x y z
N MET A 1 7.61 -27.10 -14.55
CA MET A 1 7.30 -25.66 -14.74
C MET A 1 5.80 -25.48 -14.71
N VAL A 2 5.24 -24.94 -13.63
CA VAL A 2 3.80 -24.62 -13.58
C VAL A 2 3.64 -23.25 -14.22
N ASN A 3 3.28 -23.20 -15.49
CA ASN A 3 2.95 -21.95 -16.17
C ASN A 3 1.51 -21.58 -15.81
N ASN A 4 1.35 -20.86 -14.69
CA ASN A 4 0.06 -20.36 -14.26
C ASN A 4 -0.36 -19.16 -15.13
N LEU A 5 -0.99 -19.45 -16.27
CA LEU A 5 -1.46 -18.45 -17.24
C LEU A 5 -2.59 -17.56 -16.68
N GLY A 6 -3.30 -18.00 -15.64
CA GLY A 6 -4.29 -17.18 -14.93
C GLY A 6 -3.69 -16.10 -14.02
N TYR A 7 -2.39 -16.21 -13.71
CA TYR A 7 -1.62 -15.25 -12.90
C TYR A 7 -0.79 -14.27 -13.74
N LYS A 8 -0.93 -14.26 -15.08
CA LYS A 8 -0.50 -13.13 -15.92
C LYS A 8 -1.53 -12.01 -15.85
N LYS A 9 -1.76 -11.52 -14.65
CA LYS A 9 -2.32 -10.18 -14.47
C LYS A 9 -1.27 -9.19 -15.03
N PRO A 10 -1.64 -8.08 -15.69
CA PRO A 10 -0.69 -7.10 -16.23
C PRO A 10 0.15 -6.38 -15.15
N TYR A 11 -0.13 -6.68 -13.88
CA TYR A 11 0.43 -6.08 -12.70
C TYR A 11 1.74 -6.77 -12.32
N ALA A 12 2.81 -6.00 -12.12
CA ALA A 12 4.14 -6.50 -11.77
C ALA A 12 4.42 -6.31 -10.27
N PRO A 13 3.89 -7.19 -9.38
CA PRO A 13 4.04 -7.03 -7.93
C PRO A 13 5.50 -7.05 -7.47
N ASP A 14 6.36 -7.80 -8.18
CA ASP A 14 7.80 -7.89 -7.89
C ASP A 14 8.50 -6.53 -7.95
N ASN A 15 8.17 -5.73 -8.96
CA ASN A 15 8.77 -4.40 -9.15
C ASN A 15 8.33 -3.43 -8.05
N LEU A 16 7.03 -3.44 -7.72
CA LEU A 16 6.50 -2.61 -6.65
C LEU A 16 7.13 -2.99 -5.31
N LEU A 17 7.22 -4.30 -5.03
CA LEU A 17 7.87 -4.81 -3.83
C LEU A 17 9.34 -4.41 -3.77
N ALA A 18 10.08 -4.48 -4.87
CA ALA A 18 11.47 -4.03 -4.94
C ALA A 18 11.59 -2.52 -4.63
N ASN A 19 10.64 -1.70 -5.06
CA ASN A 19 10.63 -0.26 -4.74
C ASN A 19 10.31 0.01 -3.26
N ILE A 20 9.30 -0.68 -2.71
CA ILE A 20 8.97 -0.62 -1.28
C ILE A 20 10.20 -1.03 -0.45
N GLN A 21 10.90 -2.09 -0.86
CA GLN A 21 12.10 -2.58 -0.20
C GLN A 21 13.34 -1.70 -0.39
N LYS A 22 13.36 -0.69 -1.27
CA LYS A 22 14.52 0.23 -1.37
C LYS A 22 14.56 1.28 -0.25
N ASN A 23 13.46 1.51 0.47
CA ASN A 23 13.37 2.55 1.48
C ASN A 23 13.27 1.93 2.90
N PRO A 24 13.99 2.44 3.92
CA PRO A 24 14.17 1.74 5.19
C PRO A 24 13.27 2.21 6.36
N PRO A 25 11.94 2.30 6.19
CA PRO A 25 11.04 2.16 7.37
C PRO A 25 10.04 1.01 7.24
N PRO A 26 9.29 0.67 8.32
CA PRO A 26 8.10 -0.16 8.14
C PRO A 26 7.16 0.54 7.15
N ALA A 27 6.44 -0.24 6.34
CA ALA A 27 5.49 0.33 5.39
C ALA A 27 4.09 -0.26 5.59
N LEU A 28 3.09 0.62 5.59
CA LEU A 28 1.68 0.27 5.51
C LEU A 28 1.22 0.45 4.08
N ILE A 29 0.81 -0.63 3.44
CA ILE A 29 0.27 -0.63 2.10
C ILE A 29 -1.25 -0.60 2.22
N LEU A 30 -1.83 0.50 1.77
CA LEU A 30 -3.25 0.79 1.84
C LEU A 30 -3.84 0.80 0.44
N THR A 31 -4.96 0.12 0.24
CA THR A 31 -5.71 0.16 -1.02
C THR A 31 -7.21 0.30 -0.77
N PRO A 32 -7.94 1.06 -1.59
CA PRO A 32 -9.38 1.03 -1.57
C PRO A 32 -9.86 -0.32 -2.11
N TYR A 33 -10.81 -0.97 -1.41
CA TYR A 33 -11.43 -2.18 -1.88
C TYR A 33 -12.84 -1.92 -2.38
N LYS A 34 -13.09 -2.36 -3.62
CA LYS A 34 -14.39 -2.44 -4.29
C LYS A 34 -14.63 -3.84 -4.87
N SER A 35 -13.54 -4.59 -5.13
CA SER A 35 -13.61 -5.88 -5.81
C SER A 35 -12.55 -6.87 -5.33
N THR A 36 -12.82 -8.15 -5.54
CA THR A 36 -11.88 -9.26 -5.30
C THR A 36 -10.59 -9.12 -6.13
N ILE A 37 -10.63 -8.38 -7.25
CA ILE A 37 -9.46 -8.13 -8.10
C ILE A 37 -8.40 -7.32 -7.33
N GLN A 38 -8.81 -6.26 -6.63
CA GLN A 38 -7.91 -5.41 -5.84
C GLN A 38 -7.34 -6.16 -4.63
N ILE A 39 -8.16 -7.02 -4.01
CA ILE A 39 -7.70 -7.92 -2.93
C ILE A 39 -6.62 -8.86 -3.48
N GLY A 40 -6.85 -9.48 -4.64
CA GLY A 40 -5.87 -10.36 -5.28
C GLY A 40 -4.56 -9.65 -5.66
N GLU A 41 -4.60 -8.38 -6.03
CA GLU A 41 -3.41 -7.55 -6.29
C GLU A 41 -2.56 -7.36 -5.03
N ILE A 42 -3.18 -6.98 -3.91
CA ILE A 42 -2.44 -6.83 -2.64
C ILE A 42 -1.94 -8.18 -2.13
N MET A 43 -2.76 -9.23 -2.24
CA MET A 43 -2.33 -10.59 -1.87
C MET A 43 -1.14 -11.06 -2.71
N ALA A 44 -1.07 -10.69 -3.99
CA ALA A 44 0.10 -11.00 -4.82
C ALA A 44 1.37 -10.31 -4.28
N ILE A 45 1.30 -9.04 -3.86
CA ILE A 45 2.44 -8.35 -3.24
C ILE A 45 2.86 -9.05 -1.94
N ALA A 46 1.89 -9.42 -1.10
CA ALA A 46 2.14 -10.14 0.14
C ALA A 46 2.75 -11.53 -0.10
N TRP A 47 2.29 -12.24 -1.13
CA TRP A 47 2.84 -13.52 -1.55
C TRP A 47 4.29 -13.39 -2.01
N GLU A 48 4.62 -12.37 -2.81
CA GLU A 48 6.00 -12.14 -3.26
C GLU A 48 6.94 -11.82 -2.10
N LYS A 49 6.47 -11.01 -1.15
CA LYS A 49 7.21 -10.73 0.08
C LYS A 49 7.50 -12.02 0.86
N TYR A 50 6.50 -12.90 0.98
CA TYR A 50 6.65 -14.19 1.64
C TYR A 50 7.67 -15.08 0.92
N ARG A 51 7.59 -15.18 -0.41
CA ARG A 51 8.56 -15.95 -1.23
C ARG A 51 10.00 -15.45 -1.10
N GLN A 52 10.19 -14.15 -0.95
CA GLN A 52 11.52 -13.53 -0.84
C GLN A 52 12.10 -13.56 0.60
N SER A 53 11.36 -14.09 1.59
CA SER A 53 11.77 -14.11 3.00
C SER A 53 12.23 -12.75 3.53
N SER A 54 11.61 -11.66 3.06
CA SER A 54 12.03 -10.30 3.40
C SER A 54 11.73 -9.98 4.87
N SER A 55 12.76 -9.62 5.64
CA SER A 55 12.68 -9.26 7.06
C SER A 55 12.03 -7.89 7.33
N LYS A 56 11.78 -7.09 6.29
CA LYS A 56 11.15 -5.77 6.45
C LYS A 56 9.72 -5.93 6.97
N LYS A 57 9.27 -5.09 7.91
CA LYS A 57 7.88 -5.11 8.37
C LYS A 57 6.99 -4.41 7.32
N LEU A 58 6.19 -5.19 6.59
CA LEU A 58 5.17 -4.67 5.68
C LEU A 58 3.80 -5.04 6.25
N LEU A 59 2.96 -4.03 6.42
CA LEU A 59 1.56 -4.17 6.80
C LEU A 59 0.68 -3.90 5.59
N PHE A 60 -0.47 -4.55 5.56
CA PHE A 60 -1.43 -4.41 4.48
C PHE A 60 -2.79 -4.09 5.08
N ALA A 61 -3.46 -3.07 4.55
CA ALA A 61 -4.78 -2.68 4.98
C ALA A 61 -5.67 -2.41 3.76
N PHE A 62 -6.95 -2.72 3.94
CA PHE A 62 -8.00 -2.45 2.98
C PHE A 62 -8.93 -1.40 3.57
N ILE A 63 -9.22 -0.35 2.81
CA ILE A 63 -10.20 0.67 3.18
C ILE A 63 -11.41 0.57 2.25
N PRO A 64 -12.66 0.66 2.74
CA PRO A 64 -13.82 0.61 1.86
C PRO A 64 -13.76 1.75 0.85
N ILE A 65 -14.10 1.48 -0.42
CA ILE A 65 -14.22 2.58 -1.39
C ILE A 65 -15.32 3.57 -0.92
N ARG A 66 -14.99 4.85 -0.94
CA ARG A 66 -15.85 6.00 -0.66
C ARG A 66 -15.93 6.88 -1.90
N ASP A 67 -17.09 7.50 -2.09
CA ASP A 67 -17.33 8.43 -3.20
C ASP A 67 -16.75 9.84 -2.94
N THR A 68 -16.34 10.14 -1.70
CA THR A 68 -15.75 11.43 -1.31
C THR A 68 -14.42 11.25 -0.58
N PRO A 69 -13.35 11.99 -0.95
CA PRO A 69 -12.02 11.91 -0.34
C PRO A 69 -11.99 12.04 1.19
N ASP A 70 -12.74 13.00 1.74
CA ASP A 70 -12.79 13.32 3.18
C ASP A 70 -13.19 12.13 4.08
N LEU A 71 -13.86 11.14 3.51
CA LEU A 71 -14.25 9.93 4.25
C LEU A 71 -13.11 8.93 4.39
N TYR A 72 -12.09 8.99 3.53
CA TYR A 72 -10.91 8.15 3.68
C TYR A 72 -9.98 8.66 4.77
N GLU A 73 -9.84 9.98 4.94
CA GLU A 73 -8.89 10.59 5.86
C GLU A 73 -9.09 10.09 7.30
N LYS A 74 -10.33 10.12 7.81
CA LYS A 74 -10.66 9.62 9.16
C LYS A 74 -10.41 8.13 9.35
N ASP A 75 -10.77 7.32 8.35
CA ASP A 75 -10.57 5.88 8.39
C ASP A 75 -9.06 5.56 8.37
N ILE A 76 -8.25 6.35 7.65
CA ILE A 76 -6.79 6.22 7.59
C ILE A 76 -6.15 6.66 8.90
N GLU A 77 -6.56 7.77 9.49
CA GLU A 77 -6.09 8.24 10.79
C GLU A 77 -6.34 7.19 11.87
N ALA A 78 -7.55 6.63 11.92
CA ALA A 78 -7.87 5.53 12.84
C ALA A 78 -6.97 4.30 12.61
N LEU A 79 -6.70 3.93 11.35
CA LEU A 79 -5.79 2.83 11.01
C LEU A 79 -4.34 3.13 11.43
N LEU A 80 -3.87 4.36 11.27
CA LEU A 80 -2.52 4.78 11.67
C LEU A 80 -2.38 4.74 13.19
N ALA A 81 -3.39 5.21 13.94
CA ALA A 81 -3.43 5.13 15.39
C ALA A 81 -3.38 3.68 15.91
N ILE A 82 -4.12 2.76 15.28
CA ILE A 82 -4.07 1.32 15.62
C ILE A 82 -2.72 0.69 15.25
N THR A 83 -2.14 1.11 14.12
CA THR A 83 -0.87 0.57 13.64
C THR A 83 0.27 0.90 14.60
N ASN A 84 0.25 2.09 15.20
CA ASN A 84 1.20 2.56 16.22
C ASN A 84 2.66 2.26 15.86
N LEU A 85 3.09 2.72 14.67
CA LEU A 85 4.45 2.57 14.18
C LEU A 85 5.10 3.94 13.98
N GLU A 86 6.25 4.14 14.59
CA GLU A 86 7.09 5.30 14.33
C GLU A 86 7.75 5.23 12.95
N ASN A 87 7.93 6.39 12.32
CA ASN A 87 8.61 6.55 11.04
C ASN A 87 8.02 5.71 9.90
N LEU A 88 6.72 5.43 9.93
CA LEU A 88 6.03 4.59 8.94
C LEU A 88 6.02 5.23 7.55
N GLN A 89 6.21 4.42 6.50
CA GLN A 89 5.82 4.82 5.15
C GLN A 89 4.41 4.35 4.84
N LEU A 90 3.51 5.28 4.57
CA LEU A 90 2.20 4.95 4.06
C LEU A 90 2.25 4.91 2.52
N TRP A 91 1.93 3.77 1.96
CA TRP A 91 1.82 3.54 0.53
C TRP A 91 0.35 3.43 0.18
N THR A 92 -0.21 4.49 -0.39
CA THR A 92 -1.58 4.49 -0.89
C THR A 92 -1.55 4.00 -2.32
N ILE A 93 -2.27 2.93 -2.64
CA ILE A 93 -2.27 2.31 -3.97
C ILE A 93 -3.64 2.48 -4.61
N ASN A 94 -3.66 2.98 -5.84
CA ASN A 94 -4.86 3.13 -6.68
C ASN A 94 -6.00 3.92 -6.02
N PHE A 95 -5.65 4.92 -5.22
CA PHE A 95 -6.59 5.97 -4.81
C PHE A 95 -6.89 6.89 -5.99
N PHE A 96 -8.13 7.41 -6.03
CA PHE A 96 -8.58 8.28 -7.11
C PHE A 96 -8.00 9.70 -6.99
N ASP A 97 -7.84 10.18 -5.75
CA ASP A 97 -7.35 11.52 -5.43
C ASP A 97 -6.16 11.47 -4.46
N THR A 98 -5.39 12.56 -4.46
CA THR A 98 -4.34 12.81 -3.45
C THR A 98 -5.01 13.07 -2.10
N LEU A 99 -4.51 12.39 -1.06
CA LEU A 99 -5.08 12.44 0.28
C LEU A 99 -4.33 13.45 1.16
N THR A 100 -5.06 14.13 2.03
CA THR A 100 -4.45 14.96 3.08
C THR A 100 -4.57 14.21 4.40
N ILE A 101 -3.45 13.72 4.92
CA ILE A 101 -3.44 12.85 6.11
C ILE A 101 -2.67 13.54 7.21
N GLU A 102 -3.31 13.78 8.35
CA GLU A 102 -2.68 14.44 9.48
C GLU A 102 -1.44 13.65 9.96
N GLY A 103 -0.33 14.35 10.24
CA GLY A 103 0.91 13.70 10.68
C GLY A 103 1.68 12.92 9.60
N CYS A 104 1.23 12.98 8.35
CA CYS A 104 1.90 12.35 7.21
C CYS A 104 2.24 13.38 6.13
N GLU A 105 3.51 13.43 5.72
CA GLU A 105 3.96 14.31 4.65
C GLU A 105 4.05 13.55 3.32
N PHE A 106 3.44 14.10 2.27
CA PHE A 106 3.62 13.57 0.93
C PHE A 106 5.11 13.60 0.54
N SER A 107 5.64 12.45 0.13
CA SER A 107 7.04 12.34 -0.27
C SER A 107 7.21 12.27 -1.78
N ARG A 108 6.51 11.34 -2.46
CA ARG A 108 6.62 11.14 -3.91
C ARG A 108 5.52 10.23 -4.43
N ARG A 109 5.35 10.22 -5.75
CA ARG A 109 4.56 9.21 -6.47
C ARG A 109 5.44 8.08 -6.97
N ASN A 110 4.85 6.90 -7.10
CA ASN A 110 5.40 5.76 -7.79
C ASN A 110 4.37 5.23 -8.79
N SER A 111 4.83 4.80 -9.95
CA SER A 111 3.98 4.17 -10.95
C SER A 111 4.69 2.94 -11.47
N GLU A 112 4.26 1.78 -11.01
CA GLU A 112 4.65 0.49 -11.57
C GLU A 112 3.50 -0.05 -12.39
N ARG A 113 3.73 -0.99 -13.32
CA ARG A 113 2.69 -1.48 -14.24
C ARG A 113 1.40 -1.85 -13.48
N GLY A 114 0.39 -0.98 -13.61
CA GLY A 114 -0.93 -1.09 -13.00
C GLY A 114 -1.03 -0.83 -11.49
N TYR A 115 0.04 -0.30 -10.87
CA TYR A 115 0.05 0.21 -9.50
C TYR A 115 0.44 1.68 -9.52
N TYR A 116 -0.54 2.55 -9.31
CA TYR A 116 -0.29 3.96 -9.02
C TYR A 116 -0.23 4.12 -7.52
N SER A 117 0.87 4.68 -7.01
CA SER A 117 1.05 4.85 -5.58
C SER A 117 1.47 6.24 -5.21
N GLU A 118 0.89 6.77 -4.14
CA GLU A 118 1.42 7.94 -3.45
C GLU A 118 2.02 7.50 -2.12
N ILE A 119 3.23 7.97 -1.86
CA ILE A 119 4.04 7.57 -0.72
C ILE A 119 4.11 8.75 0.24
N TYR A 120 3.68 8.52 1.47
CA TYR A 120 3.71 9.48 2.56
C TYR A 120 4.68 9.00 3.64
N LYS A 121 5.37 9.94 4.27
CA LYS A 121 6.21 9.71 5.44
C LYS A 121 5.44 10.16 6.67
N CYS A 122 5.12 9.23 7.54
CA CYS A 122 4.38 9.51 8.76
C CYS A 122 5.32 9.50 9.96
N THR A 123 5.43 10.64 10.64
CA THR A 123 6.02 10.74 11.97
C THR A 123 4.91 10.44 12.97
N SER A 124 5.16 9.56 13.95
CA SER A 124 4.15 9.11 14.94
C SER A 124 3.20 10.24 15.33
N GLN A 125 1.90 9.97 15.20
CA GLN A 125 0.89 10.73 15.91
C GLN A 125 1.03 10.32 17.39
N ALA A 126 1.37 11.30 18.23
CA ALA A 126 1.39 11.15 19.68
C ALA A 126 -0.02 11.26 20.27
#